data_AF-A0A9W6MR89-F1
#
_entry.id   AF-A0A9W6MR89-F1
#
_cell.length_a   1.000
_cell.length_b   1.000
_cell.length_c   1.000
_cell.angle_alpha   90.00
_cell.angle_beta   90.00
_cell.angle_gamma   90.00
#
_symmetry.space_group_name_H-M   'P 1'
#
loop_
_entity.id
_entity.type
_entity.pdbx_description
1 polymer ?
#
loop_
_entity_poly.entity_id
_entity_poly.type
_entity_poly.pdbx_seq_one_letter_code
_entity_poly.pdbx_strand_id
1 'polypeptide(L)'
;MPSFRGTYQGFPLDLPVEEAAVSLRGGLGRWPGQTPSETVNLVISVQSPRFFFNPNNADTAADDDEFAAWLSPHLLTEWLDLPAKTFPTCSFRDLDGLRVDFAGLWTPNALTKEDWFETPGLVTFYGQEGFRSARIALDHRGGGVFAVQAEGETELDSRFDVAFEAPLSIDLAAHRGHTAEEVLAWLGGFVDVGDFDLATKTYDDSVYVSGAVKANG
;
A
#
# COMPACT_ATOMS: atom_id res chain seq x y z
N MET A 1 -18.94 -1.33 -3.32
CA MET A 1 -18.40 -0.25 -4.18
C MET A 1 -17.21 0.32 -3.46
N PRO A 2 -16.09 0.59 -4.16
CA PRO A 2 -14.96 1.27 -3.56
C PRO A 2 -15.38 2.62 -2.96
N SER A 3 -14.82 2.99 -1.82
CA SER A 3 -15.03 4.27 -1.16
C SER A 3 -13.73 4.85 -0.66
N PHE A 4 -13.55 6.15 -0.82
CA PHE A 4 -12.49 6.92 -0.15
C PHE A 4 -13.14 8.10 0.54
N ARG A 5 -13.33 7.98 1.86
CA ARG A 5 -13.78 9.08 2.71
C ARG A 5 -12.62 9.63 3.48
N GLY A 6 -12.66 10.93 3.73
CA GLY A 6 -11.67 11.57 4.57
C GLY A 6 -12.13 12.88 5.15
N THR A 7 -11.22 13.51 5.89
CA THR A 7 -11.38 14.88 6.37
C THR A 7 -10.11 15.63 6.03
N TYR A 8 -10.23 16.72 5.28
CA TYR A 8 -9.12 17.61 4.94
C TYR A 8 -9.38 18.99 5.52
N GLN A 9 -8.48 19.48 6.38
CA GLN A 9 -8.61 20.77 7.07
C GLN A 9 -9.99 20.96 7.76
N GLY A 10 -10.53 19.87 8.33
CA GLY A 10 -11.84 19.86 9.00
C GLY A 10 -13.05 19.66 8.08
N PHE A 11 -12.88 19.66 6.75
CA PHE A 11 -13.95 19.44 5.80
C PHE A 11 -14.08 17.96 5.43
N PRO A 12 -15.28 17.35 5.55
CA PRO A 12 -15.50 15.98 5.13
C PRO A 12 -15.45 15.87 3.61
N LEU A 13 -14.78 14.83 3.12
CA LEU A 13 -14.68 14.49 1.71
C LEU A 13 -15.23 13.08 1.47
N ASP A 14 -16.05 12.93 0.44
CA ASP A 14 -16.48 11.64 -0.09
C ASP A 14 -16.03 11.58 -1.55
N LEU A 15 -14.94 10.84 -1.79
CA LEU A 15 -14.18 10.90 -3.02
C LEU A 15 -14.40 9.64 -3.85
N PRO A 16 -14.55 9.78 -5.19
CA PRO A 16 -14.56 8.61 -6.06
C PRO A 16 -13.17 7.97 -6.06
N VAL A 17 -13.13 6.64 -6.19
CA VAL A 17 -11.89 5.88 -6.39
C VAL A 17 -11.64 5.75 -7.89
N GLU A 18 -10.49 6.23 -8.35
CA GLU A 18 -10.02 6.11 -9.73
C GLU A 18 -9.18 4.85 -9.92
N GLU A 19 -8.21 4.65 -9.03
CA GLU A 19 -7.32 3.50 -9.04
C GLU A 19 -7.20 2.93 -7.63
N ALA A 20 -7.19 1.60 -7.54
CA ALA A 20 -6.92 0.92 -6.29
C ALA A 20 -6.12 -0.36 -6.54
N ALA A 21 -5.16 -0.65 -5.66
CA ALA A 21 -4.27 -1.79 -5.81
C ALA A 21 -3.90 -2.39 -4.45
N VAL A 22 -3.74 -3.71 -4.45
CA VAL A 22 -3.05 -4.47 -3.40
C VAL A 22 -1.87 -5.17 -4.06
N SER A 23 -0.67 -4.93 -3.54
CA SER A 23 0.54 -5.53 -4.12
C SER A 23 1.55 -5.94 -3.06
N LEU A 24 2.26 -7.04 -3.30
CA LEU A 24 3.48 -7.35 -2.58
C LEU A 24 4.66 -6.74 -3.35
N ARG A 25 5.41 -5.88 -2.66
CA ARG A 25 6.60 -5.21 -3.16
C ARG A 25 7.84 -5.63 -2.40
N GLY A 26 8.97 -5.54 -3.07
CA GLY A 26 10.25 -5.80 -2.44
C GLY A 26 11.37 -5.79 -3.46
N GLY A 27 12.59 -6.00 -2.98
CA GLY A 27 13.71 -6.02 -3.89
C GLY A 27 15.04 -6.41 -3.28
N LEU A 28 15.96 -6.76 -4.18
CA LEU A 28 17.32 -7.22 -3.88
C LEU A 28 18.35 -6.22 -4.42
N GLY A 29 19.46 -6.03 -3.69
CA GLY A 29 20.62 -5.29 -4.18
C GLY A 29 20.45 -3.77 -4.34
N ARG A 30 19.55 -3.13 -3.60
CA ARG A 30 19.43 -1.65 -3.52
C ARG A 30 20.76 -0.99 -3.14
N TRP A 31 21.59 -1.65 -2.33
CA TRP A 31 22.98 -1.24 -1.99
C TRP A 31 23.96 -2.43 -2.01
N PRO A 32 25.30 -2.19 -2.08
CA PRO A 32 26.26 -3.29 -2.16
C PRO A 32 26.23 -4.13 -0.88
N GLY A 33 26.22 -5.45 -1.02
CA GLY A 33 26.21 -6.38 0.11
C GLY A 33 24.85 -6.56 0.80
N GLN A 34 23.77 -6.01 0.23
CA GLN A 34 22.42 -6.24 0.75
C GLN A 34 22.04 -7.73 0.59
N THR A 35 21.67 -8.36 1.70
CA THR A 35 21.03 -9.68 1.69
C THR A 35 19.52 -9.53 1.43
N PRO A 36 18.87 -10.55 0.86
CA PRO A 36 17.41 -10.56 0.75
C PRO A 36 16.74 -10.24 2.09
N SER A 37 15.69 -9.39 2.06
CA SER A 37 14.94 -9.04 3.27
C SER A 37 14.18 -10.26 3.80
N GLU A 38 14.02 -10.35 5.12
CA GLU A 38 13.12 -11.33 5.75
C GLU A 38 11.64 -10.89 5.71
N THR A 39 11.38 -9.70 5.14
CA THR A 39 10.07 -9.10 4.96
C THR A 39 9.77 -8.85 3.49
N VAL A 40 8.49 -8.88 3.14
CA VAL A 40 7.93 -8.36 1.89
C VAL A 40 6.99 -7.22 2.23
N ASN A 41 7.02 -6.13 1.47
CA ASN A 41 6.22 -4.95 1.74
C ASN A 41 4.81 -5.13 1.16
N LEU A 42 3.77 -4.93 1.96
CA LEU A 42 2.39 -4.90 1.51
C LEU A 42 2.01 -3.46 1.15
N VAL A 43 1.80 -3.21 -0.13
CA VAL A 43 1.38 -1.91 -0.65
C VAL A 43 -0.11 -1.94 -0.97
N ILE A 44 -0.85 -1.14 -0.22
CA ILE A 44 -2.24 -0.78 -0.42
C ILE A 44 -2.22 0.64 -0.97
N SER A 45 -2.78 0.82 -2.16
CA SER A 45 -2.82 2.12 -2.83
C SER A 45 -4.25 2.42 -3.25
N VAL A 46 -4.75 3.62 -2.94
CA VAL A 46 -6.06 4.11 -3.38
C VAL A 46 -5.95 5.55 -3.81
N GLN A 47 -6.17 5.83 -5.09
CA GLN A 47 -6.10 7.16 -5.68
C GLN A 47 -7.50 7.64 -6.07
N SER A 48 -7.78 8.91 -5.77
CA SER A 48 -8.93 9.63 -6.29
C SER A 48 -8.51 10.60 -7.39
N PRO A 49 -9.43 10.96 -8.30
CA PRO A 49 -9.15 11.98 -9.30
C PRO A 49 -8.75 13.30 -8.65
N ARG A 50 -7.78 13.97 -9.26
CA ARG A 50 -7.41 15.33 -8.88
C ARG A 50 -8.60 16.27 -9.07
N PHE A 51 -8.90 17.11 -8.07
CA PHE A 51 -9.98 18.09 -8.15
C PHE A 51 -9.60 19.41 -7.49
N PHE A 52 -10.31 20.48 -7.86
CA PHE A 52 -10.15 21.78 -7.21
C PHE A 52 -11.09 21.85 -6.01
N PHE A 53 -10.52 21.99 -4.83
CA PHE A 53 -11.24 22.13 -3.56
C PHE A 53 -11.33 23.62 -3.21
N ASN A 54 -12.56 24.10 -3.08
CA ASN A 54 -12.87 25.39 -2.47
C ASN A 54 -14.15 25.21 -1.64
N PRO A 55 -14.04 25.12 -0.31
CA PRO A 55 -15.19 24.89 0.55
C PRO A 55 -16.02 26.16 0.80
N ASN A 56 -15.48 27.36 0.54
CA ASN A 56 -16.13 28.63 0.87
C ASN A 56 -16.87 29.28 -0.30
N ASN A 57 -16.63 28.90 -1.56
CA ASN A 57 -17.50 29.32 -2.65
C ASN A 57 -17.36 28.50 -3.95
N ALA A 58 -18.49 28.21 -4.59
CA ALA A 58 -18.54 27.62 -5.94
C ALA A 58 -18.35 28.64 -7.08
N ASP A 59 -18.43 29.96 -6.81
CA ASP A 59 -18.52 30.98 -7.87
C ASP A 59 -17.75 32.30 -7.63
N THR A 60 -16.89 32.40 -6.61
CA THR A 60 -15.97 33.54 -6.50
C THR A 60 -14.59 33.06 -6.09
N ALA A 61 -13.65 33.06 -7.03
CA ALA A 61 -12.25 33.22 -6.71
C ALA A 61 -12.09 34.62 -6.09
N ALA A 62 -12.35 34.74 -4.79
CA ALA A 62 -11.74 35.79 -4.01
C ALA A 62 -10.30 35.34 -3.83
N ASP A 63 -9.35 36.15 -4.28
CA ASP A 63 -7.91 35.84 -4.37
C ASP A 63 -7.22 35.52 -3.02
N ASP A 64 -7.99 35.37 -1.92
CA ASP A 64 -7.53 35.19 -0.54
C ASP A 64 -8.21 34.02 0.21
N ASP A 65 -8.82 33.05 -0.49
CA ASP A 65 -9.36 31.86 0.20
C ASP A 65 -8.23 30.87 0.56
N GLU A 66 -7.86 30.85 1.84
CA GLU A 66 -6.78 30.03 2.42
C GLU A 66 -6.95 28.51 2.13
N PHE A 67 -8.19 28.06 1.86
CA PHE A 67 -8.50 26.64 1.64
C PHE A 67 -8.50 26.25 0.15
N ALA A 68 -8.46 27.23 -0.77
CA ALA A 68 -8.60 26.96 -2.20
C ALA A 68 -7.34 26.29 -2.78
N ALA A 69 -7.44 25.01 -3.12
CA ALA A 69 -6.30 24.24 -3.59
C ALA A 69 -6.69 23.14 -4.58
N TRP A 70 -5.77 22.77 -5.46
CA TRP A 70 -5.86 21.51 -6.18
C TRP A 70 -5.44 20.37 -5.26
N LEU A 71 -6.33 19.42 -5.04
CA LEU A 71 -6.07 18.23 -4.23
C LEU A 71 -5.90 17.01 -5.13
N SER A 72 -4.97 16.14 -4.77
CA SER A 72 -4.72 14.85 -5.41
C SER A 72 -4.78 13.75 -4.35
N PRO A 73 -5.99 13.34 -3.92
CA PRO A 73 -6.13 12.43 -2.80
C PRO A 73 -5.55 11.05 -3.12
N HIS A 74 -4.66 10.56 -2.25
CA HIS A 74 -4.01 9.27 -2.41
C HIS A 74 -3.66 8.67 -1.06
N LEU A 75 -4.07 7.43 -0.80
CA LEU A 75 -3.57 6.63 0.32
C LEU A 75 -2.55 5.63 -0.20
N LEU A 76 -1.42 5.50 0.49
CA LEU A 76 -0.38 4.55 0.15
C LEU A 76 0.28 3.97 1.41
N THR A 77 0.35 2.64 1.53
CA THR A 77 1.26 1.99 2.49
C THR A 77 2.62 1.81 1.86
N GLU A 78 3.65 2.43 2.45
CA GLU A 78 5.04 2.36 1.96
C GLU A 78 5.93 1.50 2.87
N TRP A 79 5.60 1.43 4.17
CA TRP A 79 6.43 0.80 5.20
C TRP A 79 5.68 -0.31 5.95
N LEU A 80 4.66 -0.88 5.32
CA LEU A 80 3.92 -2.01 5.89
C LEU A 80 4.62 -3.33 5.54
N ASP A 81 5.63 -3.67 6.33
CA ASP A 81 6.42 -4.87 6.12
C ASP A 81 5.81 -6.13 6.73
N LEU A 82 5.62 -7.15 5.89
CA LEU A 82 5.14 -8.46 6.28
C LEU A 82 6.32 -9.44 6.40
N PRO A 83 6.64 -9.92 7.60
CA PRO A 83 7.68 -10.94 7.76
C PRO A 83 7.24 -12.29 7.18
N ALA A 84 8.18 -13.15 6.81
CA ALA A 84 7.90 -14.47 6.22
C ALA A 84 6.95 -15.34 7.08
N LYS A 85 6.98 -15.18 8.41
CA LYS A 85 6.05 -15.88 9.34
C LYS A 85 4.57 -15.51 9.13
N THR A 86 4.27 -14.42 8.44
CA THR A 86 2.90 -14.06 8.00
C THR A 86 2.37 -15.03 6.96
N PHE A 87 3.25 -15.80 6.30
CA PHE A 87 2.93 -16.75 5.24
C PHE A 87 3.30 -18.19 5.64
N PRO A 88 2.64 -18.79 6.65
CA PRO A 88 3.00 -20.11 7.16
C PRO A 88 2.85 -21.25 6.15
N THR A 89 2.05 -21.07 5.10
CA THR A 89 1.84 -22.06 4.03
C THR A 89 2.52 -21.68 2.72
N CYS A 90 3.30 -20.59 2.71
CA CYS A 90 3.82 -19.96 1.50
C CYS A 90 2.71 -19.71 0.48
N SER A 91 1.53 -19.24 0.92
CA SER A 91 0.41 -18.95 0.04
C SER A 91 -0.02 -17.50 0.20
N PHE A 92 -0.38 -16.84 -0.91
CA PHE A 92 -0.97 -15.51 -0.83
C PHE A 92 -2.27 -15.49 0.00
N ARG A 93 -2.96 -16.64 0.11
CA ARG A 93 -4.16 -16.82 0.91
C ARG A 93 -3.91 -16.72 2.41
N ASP A 94 -2.66 -16.81 2.87
CA ASP A 94 -2.29 -16.56 4.26
C ASP A 94 -2.53 -15.10 4.69
N LEU A 95 -2.72 -14.18 3.73
CA LEU A 95 -3.15 -12.81 3.99
C LEU A 95 -4.63 -12.69 4.36
N ASP A 96 -5.42 -13.76 4.23
CA ASP A 96 -6.83 -13.76 4.60
C ASP A 96 -7.01 -13.50 6.10
N GLY A 97 -7.83 -12.50 6.43
CA GLY A 97 -8.05 -12.07 7.80
C GLY A 97 -6.88 -11.30 8.42
N LEU A 98 -5.87 -10.88 7.63
CA LEU A 98 -4.79 -10.03 8.12
C LEU A 98 -5.37 -8.74 8.73
N ARG A 99 -4.97 -8.43 9.97
CA ARG A 99 -5.30 -7.19 10.67
C ARG A 99 -4.02 -6.55 11.18
N VAL A 100 -3.87 -5.27 10.90
CA VAL A 100 -2.73 -4.46 11.32
C VAL A 100 -3.26 -3.24 12.05
N ASP A 101 -2.90 -3.13 13.32
CA ASP A 101 -3.17 -1.97 14.14
C ASP A 101 -1.87 -1.19 14.34
N PHE A 102 -1.87 0.07 13.91
CA PHE A 102 -0.81 1.03 14.16
C PHE A 102 -1.33 2.10 15.11
N ALA A 103 -0.72 2.19 16.29
CA ALA A 103 -1.12 3.11 17.36
C ALA A 103 -0.13 4.27 17.56
N GLY A 104 0.71 4.53 16.56
CA GLY A 104 1.76 5.54 16.59
C GLY A 104 3.16 4.94 16.65
N LEU A 105 4.16 5.79 16.40
CA LEU A 105 5.56 5.40 16.53
C LEU A 105 5.87 4.93 17.95
N TRP A 106 6.83 4.01 18.07
CA TRP A 106 7.29 3.41 19.33
C TRP A 106 6.23 2.56 20.05
N THR A 107 5.15 2.20 19.36
CA THR A 107 4.17 1.23 19.86
C THR A 107 4.46 -0.18 19.34
N PRO A 108 4.04 -1.24 20.04
CA PRO A 108 4.31 -2.61 19.59
C PRO A 108 3.72 -2.91 18.21
N ASN A 109 4.55 -3.44 17.33
CA ASN A 109 4.17 -3.97 16.01
C ASN A 109 3.91 -5.49 16.12
N ALA A 110 2.64 -5.88 16.02
CA ALA A 110 2.23 -7.29 16.09
C ALA A 110 2.82 -8.16 14.95
N LEU A 111 3.13 -7.56 13.80
CA LEU A 111 3.72 -8.25 12.67
C LEU A 111 5.16 -8.64 12.97
N THR A 112 6.02 -7.70 13.36
CA THR A 112 7.46 -7.96 13.53
C THR A 112 7.81 -8.46 14.93
N LYS A 113 7.01 -8.13 15.96
CA LYS A 113 7.34 -8.22 17.40
C LYS A 113 8.38 -7.20 17.88
N GLU A 114 8.61 -6.17 17.08
CA GLU A 114 9.38 -4.99 17.44
C GLU A 114 8.42 -3.81 17.65
N ASP A 115 8.95 -2.62 17.95
CA ASP A 115 8.12 -1.41 17.95
C ASP A 115 8.06 -0.80 16.54
N TRP A 116 7.02 -0.02 16.26
CA TRP A 116 6.93 0.75 15.03
C TRP A 116 7.96 1.89 15.02
N PHE A 117 8.96 1.84 14.15
CA PHE A 117 9.93 2.92 13.96
C PHE A 117 9.51 3.91 12.84
N GLU A 118 8.62 3.48 11.94
CA GLU A 118 8.04 4.28 10.86
C GLU A 118 6.51 4.10 10.83
N THR A 119 5.78 5.09 10.32
CA THR A 119 4.36 4.92 9.99
C THR A 119 4.22 3.90 8.87
N PRO A 120 3.23 2.99 8.86
CA PRO A 120 3.10 2.01 7.79
C PRO A 120 2.67 2.64 6.45
N GLY A 121 2.19 3.88 6.45
CA GLY A 121 1.74 4.57 5.25
C GLY A 121 1.49 6.06 5.43
N LEU A 122 0.99 6.65 4.35
CA LEU A 122 0.65 8.06 4.24
C LEU A 122 -0.68 8.26 3.52
N VAL A 123 -1.31 9.40 3.80
CA VAL A 123 -2.38 9.97 2.96
C VAL A 123 -1.87 11.28 2.40
N THR A 124 -2.12 11.50 1.12
CA THR A 124 -1.89 12.78 0.46
C THR A 124 -3.23 13.39 0.13
N PHE A 125 -3.45 14.67 0.47
CA PHE A 125 -4.52 15.48 -0.11
C PHE A 125 -3.90 16.64 -0.90
N TYR A 126 -3.19 17.51 -0.18
CA TYR A 126 -2.37 18.59 -0.74
C TYR A 126 -0.86 18.28 -0.62
N GLY A 127 -0.45 17.76 0.54
CA GLY A 127 0.89 17.24 0.81
C GLY A 127 0.80 15.84 1.42
N GLN A 128 1.95 15.17 1.56
CA GLN A 128 2.04 13.84 2.17
C GLN A 128 1.94 13.93 3.69
N GLU A 129 1.07 13.13 4.29
CA GLU A 129 0.82 13.09 5.72
C GLU A 129 0.95 11.65 6.22
N GLY A 130 1.93 11.40 7.09
CA GLY A 130 2.10 10.10 7.74
C GLY A 130 0.90 9.76 8.63
N PHE A 131 0.61 8.47 8.77
CA PHE A 131 -0.40 8.05 9.75
C PHE A 131 0.09 8.36 11.16
N ARG A 132 -0.80 8.90 11.98
CA ARG A 132 -0.67 8.96 13.44
C ARG A 132 -1.22 7.69 14.08
N SER A 133 -2.31 7.17 13.52
CA SER A 133 -2.89 5.88 13.86
C SER A 133 -3.62 5.30 12.65
N ALA A 134 -3.64 3.99 12.52
CA ALA A 134 -4.35 3.32 11.44
C ALA A 134 -4.78 1.91 11.84
N ARG A 135 -5.89 1.45 11.27
CA ARG A 135 -6.27 0.04 11.22
C ARG A 135 -6.39 -0.37 9.77
N ILE A 136 -5.74 -1.46 9.43
CA ILE A 136 -5.72 -2.01 8.07
C ILE A 136 -6.16 -3.46 8.15
N ALA A 137 -7.04 -3.85 7.25
CA ALA A 137 -7.63 -5.17 7.20
C ALA A 137 -7.70 -5.69 5.76
N LEU A 138 -7.33 -6.95 5.58
CA LEU A 138 -7.46 -7.68 4.32
C LEU A 138 -8.28 -8.94 4.54
N ASP A 139 -9.26 -9.18 3.67
CA ASP A 139 -10.06 -10.40 3.63
C ASP A 139 -10.07 -10.96 2.20
N HIS A 140 -9.76 -12.23 2.03
CA HIS A 140 -9.71 -12.88 0.73
C HIS A 140 -11.12 -13.20 0.22
N ARG A 141 -11.43 -12.78 -1.02
CA ARG A 141 -12.73 -12.95 -1.67
C ARG A 141 -12.75 -14.07 -2.71
N GLY A 142 -11.63 -14.75 -2.92
CA GLY A 142 -11.44 -15.76 -3.97
C GLY A 142 -10.87 -15.16 -5.26
N GLY A 143 -10.32 -16.00 -6.14
CA GLY A 143 -9.77 -15.56 -7.42
C GLY A 143 -8.58 -14.59 -7.29
N GLY A 144 -7.84 -14.66 -6.18
CA GLY A 144 -6.77 -13.71 -5.84
C GLY A 144 -7.22 -12.32 -5.43
N VAL A 145 -8.52 -12.06 -5.28
CA VAL A 145 -9.07 -10.76 -4.91
C VAL A 145 -9.10 -10.58 -3.39
N PHE A 146 -8.66 -9.42 -2.93
CA PHE A 146 -8.73 -9.03 -1.53
C PHE A 146 -9.66 -7.83 -1.35
N ALA A 147 -10.54 -7.92 -0.37
CA ALA A 147 -11.22 -6.76 0.18
C ALA A 147 -10.31 -6.10 1.21
N VAL A 148 -10.13 -4.79 1.05
CA VAL A 148 -9.36 -3.95 1.95
C VAL A 148 -10.30 -3.01 2.68
N GLN A 149 -10.07 -2.87 3.97
CA GLN A 149 -10.58 -1.77 4.78
C GLN A 149 -9.40 -1.11 5.47
N ALA A 150 -9.23 0.20 5.30
CA ALA A 150 -8.23 0.96 6.03
C ALA A 150 -8.83 2.26 6.58
N GLU A 151 -8.69 2.48 7.88
CA GLU A 151 -9.18 3.68 8.56
C GLU A 151 -8.10 4.25 9.47
N GLY A 152 -8.10 5.56 9.68
CA GLY A 152 -7.12 6.18 10.55
C GLY A 152 -7.14 7.70 10.57
N GLU A 153 -6.10 8.22 11.19
CA GLU A 153 -5.85 9.65 11.36
C GLU A 153 -4.37 9.94 11.07
N THR A 154 -4.09 11.05 10.41
CA THR A 154 -2.74 11.49 10.06
C THR A 154 -2.14 12.39 11.15
N GLU A 155 -0.86 12.70 11.01
CA GLU A 155 -0.17 13.66 11.88
C GLU A 155 -0.74 15.08 11.82
N LEU A 156 -1.47 15.45 10.75
CA LEU A 156 -2.12 16.76 10.57
C LEU A 156 -3.63 16.73 10.86
N ASP A 157 -4.10 15.76 11.64
CA ASP A 157 -5.51 15.59 12.02
C ASP A 157 -6.46 15.26 10.84
N SER A 158 -5.92 14.96 9.65
CA SER A 158 -6.73 14.44 8.54
C SER A 158 -7.18 13.03 8.86
N ARG A 159 -8.43 12.71 8.54
CA ARG A 159 -8.96 11.35 8.71
C ARG A 159 -9.12 10.67 7.36
N PHE A 160 -9.02 9.35 7.36
CA PHE A 160 -9.31 8.53 6.19
C PHE A 160 -10.09 7.28 6.59
N ASP A 161 -10.98 6.87 5.70
CA ASP A 161 -11.75 5.63 5.75
C ASP A 161 -11.92 5.17 4.30
N VAL A 162 -11.14 4.15 3.92
CA VAL A 162 -11.11 3.60 2.58
C VAL A 162 -11.52 2.14 2.58
N ALA A 163 -12.31 1.77 1.59
CA ALA A 163 -12.76 0.40 1.37
C ALA A 163 -12.70 0.11 -0.12
N PHE A 164 -12.11 -1.01 -0.53
CA PHE A 164 -12.09 -1.41 -1.93
C PHE A 164 -11.80 -2.91 -2.09
N GLU A 165 -11.93 -3.42 -3.31
CA GLU A 165 -11.51 -4.76 -3.67
C GLU A 165 -10.54 -4.67 -4.84
N ALA A 166 -9.44 -5.42 -4.78
CA ALA A 166 -8.49 -5.52 -5.88
C ALA A 166 -7.81 -6.89 -5.91
N PRO A 167 -7.42 -7.39 -7.10
CA PRO A 167 -6.56 -8.56 -7.18
C PRO A 167 -5.19 -8.27 -6.56
N LEU A 168 -4.62 -9.27 -5.89
CA LEU A 168 -3.24 -9.18 -5.43
C LEU A 168 -2.30 -9.21 -6.63
N SER A 169 -1.36 -8.27 -6.64
CA SER A 169 -0.27 -8.20 -7.60
C SER A 169 1.11 -8.31 -6.94
N ILE A 170 2.11 -8.58 -7.76
CA ILE A 170 3.53 -8.61 -7.40
C ILE A 170 4.22 -7.49 -8.17
N ASP A 171 5.11 -6.77 -7.51
CA ASP A 171 5.95 -5.73 -8.12
C ASP A 171 7.31 -5.68 -7.41
N LEU A 172 8.29 -6.38 -8.00
CA LEU A 172 9.61 -6.61 -7.41
C LEU A 172 10.71 -6.04 -8.30
N ALA A 173 11.77 -5.55 -7.66
CA ALA A 173 12.95 -5.06 -8.34
C ALA A 173 14.24 -5.69 -7.76
N ALA A 174 15.10 -6.19 -8.63
CA ALA A 174 16.47 -6.55 -8.31
C ALA A 174 17.43 -5.62 -9.03
N HIS A 175 18.51 -5.22 -8.36
CA HIS A 175 19.54 -4.36 -8.94
C HIS A 175 20.92 -5.00 -8.79
N ARG A 176 21.90 -4.47 -9.52
CA ARG A 176 23.35 -4.77 -9.32
C ARG A 176 23.71 -6.23 -9.56
N GLY A 177 23.17 -6.82 -10.61
CA GLY A 177 23.56 -8.16 -11.07
C GLY A 177 22.79 -9.33 -10.44
N HIS A 178 21.75 -9.04 -9.64
CA HIS A 178 20.79 -10.06 -9.22
C HIS A 178 19.93 -10.55 -10.37
N THR A 179 19.60 -11.84 -10.36
CA THR A 179 18.82 -12.48 -11.43
C THR A 179 17.33 -12.54 -11.11
N ALA A 180 16.50 -12.76 -12.14
CA ALA A 180 15.08 -13.03 -11.95
C ALA A 180 14.84 -14.27 -11.09
N GLU A 181 15.67 -15.31 -11.26
CA GLU A 181 15.57 -16.56 -10.50
C GLU A 181 15.83 -16.33 -9.01
N GLU A 182 16.81 -15.49 -8.66
CA GLU A 182 17.08 -15.12 -7.26
C GLU A 182 15.91 -14.36 -6.64
N VAL A 183 15.31 -13.41 -7.38
CA VAL A 183 14.12 -12.67 -6.92
C VAL A 183 12.92 -13.60 -6.72
N LEU A 184 12.68 -14.51 -7.67
CA LEU A 184 11.58 -15.47 -7.58
C LEU A 184 11.80 -16.50 -6.47
N ALA A 185 13.04 -16.94 -6.25
CA ALA A 185 13.38 -17.82 -5.13
C ALA A 185 13.16 -17.12 -3.78
N TRP A 186 13.51 -15.83 -3.68
CA TRP A 186 13.20 -15.02 -2.51
C TRP A 186 11.69 -14.85 -2.30
N LEU A 187 10.93 -14.50 -3.35
CA LEU A 187 9.47 -14.41 -3.29
C LEU A 187 8.82 -15.75 -2.87
N GLY A 188 9.39 -16.87 -3.32
CA GLY A 188 8.99 -18.23 -2.95
C GLY A 188 9.04 -18.52 -1.45
N GLY A 189 9.79 -17.73 -0.67
CA GLY A 189 9.76 -17.78 0.79
C GLY A 189 8.49 -17.21 1.42
N PHE A 190 7.67 -16.48 0.66
CA PHE A 190 6.43 -15.85 1.11
C PHE A 190 5.21 -16.43 0.40
N VAL A 191 5.27 -16.67 -0.91
CA VAL A 191 4.13 -17.12 -1.70
C VAL A 191 4.54 -18.14 -2.76
N ASP A 192 3.62 -19.01 -3.15
CA ASP A 192 3.80 -19.89 -4.30
C ASP A 192 3.79 -19.05 -5.57
N VAL A 193 4.98 -18.88 -6.16
CA VAL A 193 5.20 -18.16 -7.41
C VAL A 193 4.34 -18.75 -8.55
N GLY A 194 3.99 -20.04 -8.47
CA GLY A 194 3.12 -20.73 -9.41
C GLY A 194 1.68 -20.21 -9.42
N ASP A 195 1.22 -19.50 -8.39
CA ASP A 195 -0.11 -18.89 -8.33
C ASP A 195 -0.22 -17.60 -9.16
N PHE A 196 0.89 -17.08 -9.69
CA PHE A 196 0.94 -15.77 -10.36
C PHE A 196 1.27 -15.87 -11.85
N ASP A 197 0.66 -14.98 -12.65
CA ASP A 197 1.05 -14.72 -14.04
C ASP A 197 2.11 -13.63 -14.07
N LEU A 198 3.38 -14.03 -13.87
CA LEU A 198 4.50 -13.11 -13.76
C LEU A 198 5.18 -12.83 -15.10
N ALA A 199 5.52 -11.56 -15.31
CA ALA A 199 6.35 -11.08 -16.38
C ALA A 199 7.65 -10.50 -15.82
N THR A 200 8.76 -10.85 -16.46
CA THR A 200 10.08 -10.32 -16.13
C THR A 200 10.52 -9.34 -17.20
N LYS A 201 11.05 -8.18 -16.78
CA LYS A 201 11.71 -7.21 -17.63
C LYS A 201 13.11 -6.94 -17.11
N THR A 202 14.07 -6.85 -18.01
CA THR A 202 15.44 -6.44 -17.68
C THR A 202 15.70 -5.09 -18.31
N TYR A 203 16.21 -4.16 -17.52
CA TYR A 203 16.64 -2.85 -17.98
C TYR A 203 17.96 -2.49 -17.29
N ASP A 204 18.97 -2.16 -18.10
CA ASP A 204 20.37 -2.07 -17.67
C ASP A 204 20.79 -3.31 -16.85
N ASP A 205 21.27 -3.13 -15.63
CA ASP A 205 21.67 -4.17 -14.68
C ASP A 205 20.58 -4.48 -13.63
N SER A 206 19.32 -4.16 -13.95
CA SER A 206 18.17 -4.36 -13.06
C SER A 206 17.14 -5.30 -13.67
N VAL A 207 16.55 -6.11 -12.81
CA VAL A 207 15.48 -7.04 -13.15
C VAL A 207 14.21 -6.60 -12.42
N TYR A 208 13.11 -6.54 -13.16
CA TYR A 208 11.79 -6.21 -12.63
C TYR A 208 10.87 -7.40 -12.86
N VAL A 209 10.22 -7.87 -11.80
CA VAL A 209 9.23 -8.95 -11.86
C VAL A 209 7.89 -8.37 -11.44
N SER A 210 6.90 -8.46 -12.30
CA SER A 210 5.56 -7.95 -12.02
C SER A 210 4.48 -8.86 -12.56
N GLY A 211 3.33 -8.91 -11.91
CA GLY A 211 2.20 -9.72 -12.36
C GLY A 211 1.07 -9.76 -11.35
N ALA A 212 0.03 -10.52 -11.62
CA ALA A 212 -1.12 -10.69 -10.74
C ALA A 212 -1.40 -12.17 -10.47
N VAL A 213 -2.17 -12.45 -9.43
CA VAL A 213 -2.68 -13.80 -9.17
C VAL A 213 -3.48 -14.29 -10.38
N LYS A 214 -3.30 -15.55 -10.75
CA LYS A 214 -4.06 -16.22 -11.81
C LYS A 214 -5.54 -16.22 -11.49
N ALA A 215 -6.40 -15.98 -12.48
CA ALA A 215 -7.85 -15.92 -12.30
C ALA A 215 -8.52 -17.21 -11.75
N ASN A 216 -7.78 -18.33 -11.69
CA ASN A 216 -8.23 -19.61 -11.14
C ASN A 216 -7.53 -20.00 -9.81
N GLY A 217 -6.74 -19.08 -9.24
CA GLY A 217 -6.10 -19.23 -7.93
C GLY A 217 -7.05 -18.89 -6.79
#